data_AF-A0A9D5Z6P6-F1
#
_entry.id   AF-A0A9D5Z6P6-F1
#
_cell.length_a   1.000
_cell.length_b   1.000
_cell.length_c   1.000
_cell.angle_alpha   90.00
_cell.angle_beta   90.00
_cell.angle_gamma   90.00
#
_symmetry.space_group_name_H-M   'P 1'
#
loop_
_entity.id
_entity.type
_entity.pdbx_description
1 polymer ?
#
loop_
_entity_poly.entity_id
_entity_poly.type
_entity_poly.pdbx_seq_one_letter_code
_entity_poly.pdbx_strand_id
1 'polypeptide(L)'
;MRLTSSRESIIWGEPSWLAVAETLLAALLGGWLVWQGLPHWSVWIPFWLTPFLLLRSPLSTALGARWFAAFVAHETQLTPFGTPLRFWFILLPLIVLSTGLVISLLADHYLPYAVQWQLFFRAMLLSLLAMWMAMALAVAGSMAGAVVIALAVAFALAIAAARANIVEVAFAWGLAVTLVTLVAGMIALMWFGAVAGEAELAIAILLAGVPWILGIWLRSLLVRVAATLAHPWYGLRSLPANWRRVLWVLDLRHPPELVPDLQLWTKAFSVVEIQNILLAPGLLKKLFGLLAFACFFLPAMLYRWSIKSTLWLYWPLLWLESGPLNRDHRLREEWRLALRGGRWERLRRLLSWLACCGLGLVWWLPLPVPAPWLQAGWQGVSWWHGWQGGVLAILLLGETIALVSRHTEWLPLLQGLVWLRNGCAVWICWLSVRAVALLWPLSPL
;
A
#
# COMPACT_ATOMS: atom_id res chain seq x y z
N MET A 1 -26.82 -0.76 16.48
CA MET A 1 -25.58 -0.01 16.20
C MET A 1 -24.99 0.42 17.52
N ARG A 2 -23.71 0.16 17.77
CA ARG A 2 -23.01 0.64 18.98
C ARG A 2 -22.46 2.04 18.73
N LEU A 3 -22.19 2.81 19.79
CA LEU A 3 -21.55 4.12 19.65
C LEU A 3 -20.11 3.99 19.14
N THR A 4 -19.36 3.03 19.69
CA THR A 4 -17.97 2.73 19.32
C THR A 4 -17.78 1.23 19.08
N SER A 5 -16.77 0.89 18.29
CA SER A 5 -16.39 -0.48 17.98
C SER A 5 -15.67 -1.10 19.18
N SER A 6 -16.03 -2.34 19.48
CA SER A 6 -15.42 -3.22 20.48
C SER A 6 -14.91 -4.47 19.78
N ARG A 7 -13.99 -5.23 20.39
CA ARG A 7 -13.50 -6.49 19.78
C ARG A 7 -14.65 -7.45 19.43
N GLU A 8 -15.61 -7.59 20.34
CA GLU A 8 -16.81 -8.42 20.12
C GLU A 8 -17.65 -7.90 18.95
N SER A 9 -17.97 -6.59 18.93
CA SER A 9 -18.78 -6.02 17.84
C SER A 9 -18.10 -6.15 16.48
N ILE A 10 -16.77 -6.13 16.43
CA ILE A 10 -15.99 -6.36 15.20
C ILE A 10 -16.12 -7.82 14.74
N ILE A 11 -16.05 -8.78 15.66
CA ILE A 11 -16.22 -10.22 15.37
C ILE A 11 -17.63 -10.49 14.82
N TRP A 12 -18.65 -9.88 15.43
CA TRP A 12 -20.04 -9.99 14.97
C TRP A 12 -20.37 -9.12 13.74
N GLY A 13 -19.45 -8.26 13.32
CA GLY A 13 -19.67 -7.35 12.19
C GLY A 13 -20.78 -6.32 12.44
N GLU A 14 -20.99 -5.94 13.70
CA GLU A 14 -21.98 -4.94 14.11
C GLU A 14 -21.50 -3.53 13.76
N PRO A 15 -22.33 -2.72 13.09
CA PRO A 15 -21.94 -1.36 12.73
C PRO A 15 -21.82 -0.42 13.94
N SER A 16 -20.82 0.46 13.88
CA SER A 16 -20.48 1.50 14.86
C SER A 16 -20.86 2.88 14.31
N TRP A 17 -21.54 3.71 15.12
CA TRP A 17 -21.88 5.08 14.75
C TRP A 17 -20.63 5.92 14.46
N LEU A 18 -19.57 5.74 15.25
CA LEU A 18 -18.30 6.42 15.03
C LEU A 18 -17.68 6.04 13.68
N ALA A 19 -17.71 4.77 13.29
CA ALA A 19 -17.18 4.32 12.00
C ALA A 19 -17.95 4.95 10.81
N VAL A 20 -19.28 5.07 10.93
CA VAL A 20 -20.14 5.73 9.93
C VAL A 20 -19.82 7.22 9.83
N ALA A 21 -19.73 7.91 10.97
CA ALA A 21 -19.38 9.33 11.01
C ALA A 21 -18.01 9.60 10.38
N GLU A 22 -17.00 8.78 10.71
CA GLU A 22 -15.67 8.84 10.09
C GLU A 22 -15.72 8.60 8.59
N THR A 23 -16.56 7.67 8.11
CA THR A 23 -16.70 7.39 6.69
C THR A 23 -17.30 8.58 5.95
N LEU A 24 -18.34 9.21 6.51
CA LEU A 24 -18.94 10.42 5.93
C LEU A 24 -17.93 11.59 5.93
N LEU A 25 -17.20 11.78 7.04
CA LEU A 25 -16.19 12.82 7.13
C LEU A 25 -15.05 12.60 6.12
N ALA A 26 -14.54 11.36 6.00
CA ALA A 26 -13.49 11.03 5.05
C ALA A 26 -13.96 11.19 3.58
N ALA A 27 -15.22 10.85 3.30
CA ALA A 27 -15.84 11.06 1.99
C ALA A 27 -15.97 12.54 1.64
N LEU A 28 -16.41 13.38 2.58
CA LEU A 28 -16.50 14.84 2.41
C LEU A 28 -15.12 15.47 2.26
N LEU A 29 -14.17 15.09 3.12
CA LEU A 29 -12.79 15.57 3.07
C LEU A 29 -12.14 15.18 1.74
N GLY A 30 -12.27 13.92 1.31
CA GLY A 30 -11.73 13.45 0.04
C GLY A 30 -12.30 14.21 -1.16
N GLY A 31 -13.63 14.43 -1.18
CA GLY A 31 -14.27 15.25 -2.20
C GLY A 31 -13.80 16.71 -2.18
N TRP A 32 -13.64 17.29 -0.98
CA TRP A 32 -13.14 18.66 -0.80
C TRP A 32 -11.68 18.80 -1.26
N LEU A 33 -10.79 17.84 -0.95
CA LEU A 33 -9.40 17.87 -1.38
C LEU A 33 -9.30 17.84 -2.91
N VAL A 34 -10.11 17.01 -3.58
CA VAL A 34 -10.22 17.01 -5.06
C VAL A 34 -10.73 18.35 -5.57
N TRP A 35 -11.73 18.94 -4.91
CA TRP A 35 -12.27 20.25 -5.26
C TRP A 35 -11.26 21.41 -5.08
N GLN A 36 -10.29 21.28 -4.19
CA GLN A 36 -9.21 22.26 -4.02
C GLN A 36 -8.10 22.14 -5.07
N GLY A 37 -8.20 21.18 -6.00
CA GLY A 37 -7.21 20.97 -7.04
C GLY A 37 -5.96 20.29 -6.51
N LEU A 38 -6.05 19.63 -5.34
CA LEU A 38 -4.98 18.77 -4.91
C LEU A 38 -4.80 17.64 -5.93
N PRO A 39 -3.53 17.27 -6.20
CA PRO A 39 -3.24 16.35 -7.26
C PRO A 39 -3.97 15.02 -7.04
N HIS A 40 -4.59 14.55 -8.13
CA HIS A 40 -5.52 13.41 -8.11
C HIS A 40 -4.86 12.10 -7.66
N TRP A 41 -3.52 12.03 -7.56
CA TRP A 41 -2.82 10.86 -7.02
C TRP A 41 -3.32 10.48 -5.62
N SER A 42 -3.76 11.46 -4.83
CA SER A 42 -4.34 11.24 -3.50
C SER A 42 -5.63 10.41 -3.52
N VAL A 43 -6.33 10.35 -4.66
CA VAL A 43 -7.54 9.53 -4.89
C VAL A 43 -7.23 8.30 -5.75
N TRP A 44 -6.37 8.45 -6.76
CA TRP A 44 -6.00 7.35 -7.65
C TRP A 44 -5.17 6.26 -6.98
N ILE A 45 -4.20 6.62 -6.13
CA ILE A 45 -3.40 5.62 -5.41
C ILE A 45 -4.30 4.72 -4.55
N PRO A 46 -5.21 5.28 -3.72
CA PRO A 46 -6.20 4.48 -3.01
C PRO A 46 -7.14 3.71 -3.93
N PHE A 47 -7.59 4.30 -5.03
CA PHE A 47 -8.41 3.60 -6.03
C PHE A 47 -7.73 2.31 -6.51
N TRP A 48 -6.43 2.36 -6.82
CA TRP A 48 -5.69 1.20 -7.31
C TRP A 48 -5.32 0.22 -6.19
N LEU A 49 -5.01 0.72 -5.00
CA LEU A 49 -4.57 -0.12 -3.87
C LEU A 49 -5.73 -0.74 -3.07
N THR A 50 -6.90 -0.10 -3.07
CA THR A 50 -8.12 -0.56 -2.36
C THR A 50 -8.48 -2.00 -2.70
N PRO A 51 -8.57 -2.42 -3.97
CA PRO A 51 -8.86 -3.80 -4.33
C PRO A 51 -7.90 -4.78 -3.65
N PHE A 52 -6.58 -4.56 -3.73
CA PHE A 52 -5.59 -5.49 -3.15
C PHE A 52 -5.76 -5.70 -1.64
N LEU A 53 -6.21 -4.67 -0.92
CA LEU A 53 -6.37 -4.74 0.53
C LEU A 53 -7.76 -5.25 0.94
N LEU A 54 -8.79 -5.00 0.12
CA LEU A 54 -10.09 -5.61 0.27
C LEU A 54 -10.11 -7.09 -0.14
N LEU A 55 -9.15 -7.54 -0.96
CA LEU A 55 -8.97 -8.94 -1.36
C LEU A 55 -8.44 -9.85 -0.23
N ARG A 56 -8.37 -9.38 1.02
CA ARG A 56 -7.93 -10.21 2.15
C ARG A 56 -8.97 -11.27 2.51
N SER A 57 -8.63 -12.54 2.49
CA SER A 57 -9.48 -13.61 3.03
C SER A 57 -9.00 -14.02 4.44
N PRO A 58 -9.83 -14.71 5.25
CA PRO A 58 -9.37 -15.30 6.51
C PRO A 58 -8.16 -16.21 6.33
N LEU A 59 -8.08 -16.92 5.20
CA LEU A 59 -6.94 -17.78 4.86
C LEU A 59 -5.68 -16.95 4.57
N SER A 60 -5.79 -15.88 3.77
CA SER A 60 -4.63 -15.04 3.44
C SER A 60 -4.16 -14.21 4.63
N THR A 61 -5.06 -13.76 5.50
CA THR A 61 -4.71 -13.04 6.74
C THR A 61 -3.97 -13.96 7.71
N ALA A 62 -4.50 -15.16 7.97
CA ALA A 62 -3.82 -16.16 8.81
C ALA A 62 -2.45 -16.56 8.23
N LEU A 63 -2.36 -16.78 6.92
CA LEU A 63 -1.10 -17.11 6.24
C LEU A 63 -0.08 -15.98 6.36
N GLY A 64 -0.50 -14.73 6.13
CA GLY A 64 0.36 -13.56 6.24
C GLY A 64 0.83 -13.32 7.69
N ALA A 65 -0.06 -13.45 8.67
CA ALA A 65 0.28 -13.36 10.09
C ALA A 65 1.31 -14.42 10.48
N ARG A 66 1.09 -15.69 10.06
CA ARG A 66 2.04 -16.78 10.32
C ARG A 66 3.41 -16.54 9.68
N TRP A 67 3.45 -16.13 8.41
CA TRP A 67 4.71 -15.83 7.72
C TRP A 67 5.47 -14.67 8.36
N PHE A 68 4.76 -13.62 8.78
CA PHE A 68 5.39 -12.49 9.45
C PHE A 68 5.85 -12.86 10.86
N ALA A 69 5.06 -13.60 11.63
CA ALA A 69 5.45 -14.07 12.96
C ALA A 69 6.68 -14.98 12.92
N ALA A 70 6.74 -15.93 11.97
CA ALA A 70 7.90 -16.80 11.79
C ALA A 70 9.17 -16.01 11.42
N PHE A 71 9.01 -14.89 10.69
CA PHE A 71 10.12 -13.97 10.44
C PHE A 71 10.59 -13.27 11.72
N VAL A 72 9.66 -12.74 12.52
CA VAL A 72 9.96 -12.03 13.76
C VAL A 72 10.59 -12.95 14.80
N ALA A 73 10.13 -14.20 14.89
CA ALA A 73 10.67 -15.20 15.80
C ALA A 73 12.05 -15.74 15.38
N HIS A 74 12.61 -15.28 14.25
CA HIS A 74 13.81 -15.84 13.62
C HIS A 74 13.73 -17.35 13.31
N GLU A 75 12.53 -17.95 13.39
CA GLU A 75 12.28 -19.37 13.09
C GLU A 75 12.36 -19.65 11.59
N THR A 76 12.12 -18.64 10.75
CA THR A 76 12.60 -18.72 9.37
C THR A 76 14.11 -18.62 9.43
N GLN A 77 14.80 -19.77 9.51
CA GLN A 77 16.19 -19.84 9.10
C GLN A 77 16.24 -19.25 7.69
N LEU A 78 16.74 -18.02 7.57
CA LEU A 78 17.06 -17.35 6.30
C LEU A 78 18.30 -18.04 5.73
N THR A 79 18.25 -19.36 5.58
CA THR A 79 19.18 -20.03 4.69
C THR A 79 18.76 -19.63 3.29
N PRO A 80 19.71 -19.26 2.41
CA PRO A 80 19.44 -18.98 0.99
C PRO A 80 18.59 -20.07 0.32
N PHE A 81 18.62 -21.28 0.87
CA PHE A 81 17.94 -22.48 0.39
C PHE A 81 16.61 -22.81 1.10
N GLY A 82 16.34 -22.29 2.32
CA GLY A 82 15.14 -22.62 3.11
C GLY A 82 13.98 -21.64 2.94
N THR A 83 14.28 -20.38 2.64
CA THR A 83 13.26 -19.43 2.16
C THR A 83 12.88 -19.75 0.71
N PRO A 84 11.59 -19.86 0.37
CA PRO A 84 11.19 -20.16 -0.99
C PRO A 84 11.77 -19.10 -1.93
N LEU A 85 12.48 -19.51 -2.98
CA LEU A 85 13.14 -18.63 -3.98
C LEU A 85 12.28 -17.44 -4.42
N ARG A 86 10.96 -17.67 -4.52
CA ARG A 86 9.94 -16.65 -4.82
C ARG A 86 9.95 -15.46 -3.86
N PHE A 87 10.31 -15.66 -2.60
CA PHE A 87 10.41 -14.63 -1.57
C PHE A 87 11.53 -13.63 -1.89
N TRP A 88 12.73 -14.13 -2.20
CA TRP A 88 13.86 -13.28 -2.58
C TRP A 88 13.61 -12.57 -3.90
N PHE A 89 13.01 -13.25 -4.88
CA PHE A 89 12.67 -12.65 -6.17
C PHE A 89 11.65 -11.51 -6.08
N ILE A 90 10.88 -11.39 -5.01
CA ILE A 90 9.93 -10.29 -4.81
C ILE A 90 10.52 -9.21 -3.89
N LEU A 91 11.19 -9.62 -2.80
CA LEU A 91 11.76 -8.70 -1.81
C LEU A 91 12.93 -7.88 -2.37
N LEU A 92 13.86 -8.53 -3.07
CA LEU A 92 15.06 -7.87 -3.62
C LEU A 92 14.68 -6.76 -4.59
N PRO A 93 13.90 -7.00 -5.66
CA PRO A 93 13.54 -5.95 -6.59
C PRO A 93 12.78 -4.81 -5.93
N LEU A 94 11.96 -5.08 -4.91
CA LEU A 94 11.22 -4.01 -4.24
C LEU A 94 12.11 -3.11 -3.39
N ILE A 95 13.04 -3.67 -2.61
CA ILE A 95 14.01 -2.88 -1.84
C ILE A 95 14.82 -2.00 -2.80
N VAL A 96 15.33 -2.63 -3.84
CA VAL A 96 16.14 -2.06 -4.92
C VAL A 96 15.41 -0.91 -5.61
N LEU A 97 14.16 -1.12 -6.03
CA LEU A 97 13.31 -0.08 -6.62
C LEU A 97 13.00 1.05 -5.62
N SER A 98 12.69 0.72 -4.35
CA SER A 98 12.35 1.72 -3.34
C SER A 98 13.53 2.63 -3.00
N THR A 99 14.74 2.09 -2.87
CA THR A 99 15.93 2.88 -2.56
C THR A 99 16.38 3.71 -3.77
N GLY A 100 16.27 3.14 -4.98
CA GLY A 100 16.45 3.92 -6.21
C GLY A 100 15.50 5.13 -6.25
N LEU A 101 14.22 4.93 -5.91
CA LEU A 101 13.18 5.96 -6.03
C LEU A 101 13.36 7.08 -5.00
N VAL A 102 13.73 6.73 -3.76
CA VAL A 102 14.09 7.74 -2.73
C VAL A 102 15.30 8.56 -3.17
N ILE A 103 16.33 7.90 -3.72
CA ILE A 103 17.54 8.62 -4.14
C ILE A 103 17.28 9.45 -5.40
N SER A 104 16.43 9.01 -6.33
CA SER A 104 16.06 9.86 -7.47
C SER A 104 15.26 11.09 -7.05
N LEU A 105 14.35 10.96 -6.06
CA LEU A 105 13.59 12.09 -5.53
C LEU A 105 14.49 13.09 -4.78
N LEU A 106 15.50 12.62 -4.06
CA LEU A 106 16.45 13.47 -3.36
C LEU A 106 17.52 14.06 -4.31
N ALA A 107 17.87 13.34 -5.37
CA ALA A 107 18.85 13.78 -6.36
C ALA A 107 18.47 15.10 -7.00
N ASP A 108 17.19 15.34 -7.29
CA ASP A 108 16.74 16.60 -7.88
C ASP A 108 17.03 17.81 -6.98
N HIS A 109 17.08 17.60 -5.66
CA HIS A 109 17.33 18.65 -4.70
C HIS A 109 18.82 18.88 -4.43
N TYR A 110 19.62 17.80 -4.41
CA TYR A 110 21.02 17.86 -4.00
C TYR A 110 22.02 17.75 -5.15
N LEU A 111 21.59 17.24 -6.31
CA LEU A 111 22.43 16.92 -7.47
C LEU A 111 21.72 17.35 -8.78
N PRO A 112 21.40 18.65 -8.96
CA PRO A 112 20.58 19.14 -10.08
C PRO A 112 21.19 18.89 -11.48
N TYR A 113 22.47 18.50 -11.55
CA TYR A 113 23.19 18.25 -12.80
C TYR A 113 23.35 16.77 -13.16
N ALA A 114 22.85 15.86 -12.33
CA ALA A 114 23.01 14.44 -12.56
C ALA A 114 21.72 13.83 -13.15
N VAL A 115 21.87 13.03 -14.21
CA VAL A 115 20.76 12.39 -14.90
C VAL A 115 20.02 11.46 -13.93
N GLN A 116 18.77 11.79 -13.60
CA GLN A 116 17.95 11.18 -12.55
C GLN A 116 17.94 9.65 -12.57
N TRP A 117 17.85 9.05 -13.76
CA TRP A 117 17.83 7.60 -13.93
C TRP A 117 19.18 6.94 -13.69
N GLN A 118 20.29 7.57 -14.08
CA GLN A 118 21.62 7.03 -13.78
C GLN A 118 21.89 7.03 -12.27
N LEU A 119 21.46 8.07 -11.57
CA LEU A 119 21.50 8.14 -10.10
C LEU A 119 20.60 7.09 -9.45
N PHE A 120 19.36 6.93 -9.93
CA PHE A 120 18.45 5.86 -9.51
C PHE A 120 19.13 4.48 -9.61
N PHE A 121 19.66 4.13 -10.79
CA PHE A 121 20.28 2.81 -11.01
C PHE A 121 21.56 2.61 -10.20
N ARG A 122 22.39 3.66 -10.04
CA ARG A 122 23.62 3.60 -9.22
C ARG A 122 23.30 3.44 -7.74
N ALA A 123 22.37 4.22 -7.23
CA ALA A 123 21.85 4.16 -5.87
C ALA A 123 21.26 2.78 -5.55
N MET A 124 20.43 2.30 -6.47
CA MET A 124 19.82 0.98 -6.43
C MET A 124 20.88 -0.12 -6.36
N LEU A 125 21.90 -0.09 -7.24
CA LEU A 125 23.00 -1.05 -7.26
C LEU A 125 23.81 -1.01 -5.95
N LEU A 126 24.10 0.18 -5.44
CA LEU A 126 24.85 0.36 -4.18
C LEU A 126 24.09 -0.15 -2.96
N SER A 127 22.79 0.07 -2.93
CA SER A 127 21.92 -0.42 -1.84
C SER A 127 21.82 -1.94 -1.87
N LEU A 128 21.76 -2.52 -3.07
CA LEU A 128 21.82 -3.95 -3.30
C LEU A 128 23.17 -4.51 -2.82
N LEU A 129 24.29 -3.91 -3.23
CA LEU A 129 25.63 -4.33 -2.80
C LEU A 129 25.81 -4.23 -1.27
N ALA A 130 25.40 -3.11 -0.67
CA ALA A 130 25.48 -2.88 0.78
C ALA A 130 24.64 -3.91 1.56
N MET A 131 23.44 -4.24 1.07
CA MET A 131 22.60 -5.26 1.67
C MET A 131 23.24 -6.66 1.58
N TRP A 132 23.80 -7.02 0.41
CA TRP A 132 24.48 -8.32 0.24
C TRP A 132 25.71 -8.42 1.15
N MET A 133 26.46 -7.33 1.33
CA MET A 133 27.58 -7.31 2.26
C MET A 133 27.14 -7.38 3.71
N ALA A 134 26.08 -6.66 4.11
CA ALA A 134 25.51 -6.76 5.45
C ALA A 134 25.02 -8.18 5.76
N MET A 135 24.41 -8.84 4.77
CA MET A 135 23.94 -10.22 4.89
C MET A 135 25.11 -11.21 4.95
N ALA A 136 26.15 -11.02 4.14
CA ALA A 136 27.39 -11.81 4.22
C ALA A 136 28.08 -11.64 5.58
N LEU A 137 28.13 -10.41 6.12
CA LEU A 137 28.63 -10.11 7.46
C LEU A 137 27.83 -10.83 8.56
N ALA A 138 26.50 -10.78 8.47
CA ALA A 138 25.61 -11.42 9.44
C ALA A 138 25.74 -12.96 9.41
N VAL A 139 25.90 -13.56 8.23
CA VAL A 139 26.09 -15.01 8.06
C VAL A 139 27.49 -15.45 8.50
N ALA A 140 28.51 -14.60 8.36
CA ALA A 140 29.89 -14.92 8.74
C ALA A 140 30.10 -15.06 10.26
N GLY A 141 29.12 -14.70 11.10
CA GLY A 141 29.01 -15.04 12.52
C GLY A 141 30.15 -14.59 13.45
N SER A 142 31.22 -14.02 12.90
CA SER A 142 32.42 -13.60 13.60
C SER A 142 32.81 -12.21 13.09
N MET A 143 32.87 -11.24 14.01
CA MET A 143 33.20 -9.84 13.68
C MET A 143 34.58 -9.70 13.01
N ALA A 144 35.46 -10.69 13.16
CA ALA A 144 36.76 -10.74 12.49
C ALA A 144 36.66 -11.12 11.00
N GLY A 145 35.82 -12.09 10.62
CA GLY A 145 35.66 -12.51 9.22
C GLY A 145 34.93 -11.47 8.37
N ALA A 146 33.98 -10.78 8.97
CA ALA A 146 33.20 -9.69 8.39
C ALA A 146 34.05 -8.56 7.77
N VAL A 147 35.03 -8.06 8.54
CA VAL A 147 35.93 -6.98 8.11
C VAL A 147 36.87 -7.47 7.01
N VAL A 148 37.36 -8.71 7.14
CA VAL A 148 38.25 -9.33 6.14
C VAL A 148 37.52 -9.55 4.82
N ILE A 149 36.26 -9.99 4.83
CA ILE A 149 35.46 -10.18 3.62
C ILE A 149 35.13 -8.83 2.96
N ALA A 150 34.73 -7.81 3.73
CA ALA A 150 34.44 -6.48 3.19
C ALA A 150 35.70 -5.84 2.57
N LEU A 151 36.86 -5.96 3.23
CA LEU A 151 38.14 -5.53 2.68
C LEU A 151 38.53 -6.32 1.43
N ALA A 152 38.36 -7.64 1.43
CA ALA A 152 38.68 -8.48 0.28
C ALA A 152 37.80 -8.16 -0.95
N VAL A 153 36.51 -7.92 -0.76
CA VAL A 153 35.59 -7.53 -1.84
C VAL A 153 35.92 -6.13 -2.37
N ALA A 154 36.19 -5.17 -1.49
CA ALA A 154 36.61 -3.83 -1.89
C ALA A 154 37.93 -3.86 -2.67
N PHE A 155 38.89 -4.68 -2.22
CA PHE A 155 40.19 -4.85 -2.86
C PHE A 155 40.06 -5.56 -4.23
N ALA A 156 39.23 -6.59 -4.33
CA ALA A 156 38.96 -7.28 -5.60
C ALA A 156 38.27 -6.37 -6.62
N LEU A 157 37.30 -5.55 -6.19
CA LEU A 157 36.65 -4.54 -7.04
C LEU A 157 37.64 -3.47 -7.50
N ALA A 158 38.53 -3.01 -6.63
CA ALA A 158 39.57 -2.05 -6.98
C ALA A 158 40.56 -2.62 -8.02
N ILE A 159 40.97 -3.89 -7.88
CA ILE A 159 41.84 -4.57 -8.86
C ILE A 159 41.12 -4.78 -10.20
N ALA A 160 39.86 -5.19 -10.18
CA ALA A 160 39.07 -5.38 -11.40
C ALA A 160 38.87 -4.05 -12.15
N ALA A 161 38.56 -2.97 -11.44
CA ALA A 161 38.45 -1.63 -12.00
C ALA A 161 39.79 -1.12 -12.56
N ALA A 162 40.89 -1.35 -11.84
CA ALA A 162 42.23 -0.97 -12.29
C ALA A 162 42.66 -1.73 -13.56
N ARG A 163 42.31 -3.01 -13.69
CA ARG A 163 42.58 -3.81 -14.90
C ARG A 163 41.75 -3.41 -16.10
N ALA A 164 40.60 -2.78 -15.90
CA ALA A 164 39.72 -2.38 -17.00
C ALA A 164 40.14 -1.06 -17.67
N ASN A 165 41.19 -0.36 -17.18
CA ASN A 165 41.64 0.95 -17.70
C ASN A 165 40.51 1.99 -17.83
N ILE A 166 39.46 1.87 -17.02
CA ILE A 166 38.36 2.82 -16.98
C ILE A 166 38.79 3.95 -16.04
N VAL A 167 38.61 5.21 -16.46
CA VAL A 167 38.89 6.45 -15.71
C VAL A 167 38.11 6.56 -14.37
N GLU A 168 37.33 5.54 -14.01
CA GLU A 168 36.61 5.38 -12.74
C GLU A 168 37.46 4.83 -11.58
N VAL A 169 38.79 4.76 -11.69
CA VAL A 169 39.66 4.37 -10.55
C VAL A 169 39.39 5.24 -9.32
N ALA A 170 39.14 6.54 -9.50
CA ALA A 170 38.76 7.44 -8.42
C ALA A 170 37.38 7.13 -7.81
N PHE A 171 36.42 6.64 -8.60
CA PHE A 171 35.09 6.26 -8.13
C PHE A 171 35.14 4.92 -7.38
N ALA A 172 35.89 3.93 -7.88
CA ALA A 172 36.07 2.65 -7.21
C ALA A 172 36.83 2.81 -5.87
N TRP A 173 37.87 3.66 -5.84
CA TRP A 173 38.56 4.03 -4.60
C TRP A 173 37.65 4.83 -3.67
N GLY A 174 36.88 5.79 -4.18
CA GLY A 174 35.88 6.52 -3.42
C GLY A 174 34.88 5.57 -2.77
N LEU A 175 34.36 4.59 -3.52
CA LEU A 175 33.43 3.58 -3.02
C LEU A 175 34.05 2.70 -1.93
N ALA A 176 35.26 2.22 -2.17
CA ALA A 176 35.99 1.37 -1.22
C ALA A 176 36.29 2.12 0.08
N VAL A 177 36.75 3.37 -0.01
CA VAL A 177 37.01 4.22 1.16
C VAL A 177 35.71 4.54 1.89
N THR A 178 34.62 4.84 1.17
CA THR A 178 33.30 5.10 1.78
C THR A 178 32.79 3.86 2.51
N LEU A 179 32.97 2.67 1.93
CA LEU A 179 32.58 1.40 2.55
C LEU A 179 33.41 1.06 3.79
N VAL A 180 34.73 1.24 3.73
CA VAL A 180 35.62 1.01 4.86
C VAL A 180 35.33 2.00 5.99
N THR A 181 35.08 3.27 5.69
CA THR A 181 34.72 4.28 6.70
C THR A 181 33.33 4.05 7.30
N LEU A 182 32.34 3.57 6.53
CA LEU A 182 31.02 3.21 7.05
C LEU A 182 31.10 2.00 7.99
N VAL A 183 31.84 0.96 7.60
CA VAL A 183 32.05 -0.25 8.42
C VAL A 183 32.86 0.08 9.67
N ALA A 184 33.95 0.83 9.54
CA ALA A 184 34.74 1.28 10.69
C ALA A 184 33.94 2.21 11.61
N GLY A 185 33.10 3.09 11.04
CA GLY A 185 32.21 3.98 11.79
C GLY A 185 31.13 3.22 12.56
N MET A 186 30.56 2.16 11.98
CA MET A 186 29.60 1.30 12.69
C MET A 186 30.26 0.47 13.79
N ILE A 187 31.47 -0.04 13.55
CA ILE A 187 32.25 -0.77 14.58
C ILE A 187 32.65 0.19 15.71
N ALA A 188 33.08 1.41 15.38
CA ALA A 188 33.38 2.46 16.35
C ALA A 188 32.13 2.84 17.15
N LEU A 189 30.98 3.09 16.52
CA LEU A 189 29.71 3.35 17.22
C LEU A 189 29.29 2.20 18.15
N MET A 190 29.53 0.95 17.75
CA MET A 190 29.27 -0.23 18.60
C MET A 190 30.24 -0.33 19.79
N TRP A 191 31.51 0.05 19.62
CA TRP A 191 32.51 0.07 20.69
C TRP A 191 32.35 1.28 21.63
N PHE A 192 32.01 2.44 21.10
CA PHE A 192 31.78 3.66 21.86
C PHE A 192 30.42 3.68 22.56
N GLY A 193 29.50 2.76 22.28
CA GLY A 193 28.21 2.62 22.99
C GLY A 193 28.31 2.48 24.51
N ALA A 194 29.49 2.19 25.06
CA ALA A 194 29.75 2.20 26.51
C ALA A 194 30.07 3.59 27.10
N VAL A 195 30.39 4.59 26.27
CA VAL A 195 30.78 5.97 26.66
C VAL A 195 30.02 7.06 25.86
N ALA A 196 29.28 6.65 24.83
CA ALA A 196 28.61 7.52 23.87
C ALA A 196 27.57 8.44 24.53
N GLY A 197 27.77 9.75 24.36
CA GLY A 197 26.77 10.76 24.72
C GLY A 197 25.47 10.60 23.92
N GLU A 198 24.38 11.22 24.37
CA GLU A 198 23.06 11.10 23.74
C GLU A 198 23.04 11.44 22.23
N ALA A 199 23.99 12.26 21.76
CA ALA A 199 24.14 12.64 20.35
C ALA A 199 24.59 11.49 19.44
N GLU A 200 25.53 10.65 19.89
CA GLU A 200 26.03 9.51 19.09
C GLU A 200 24.97 8.43 18.96
N LEU A 201 24.18 8.22 20.02
CA LEU A 201 23.07 7.27 19.99
C LEU A 201 21.92 7.77 19.08
N ALA A 202 21.69 9.08 19.00
CA ALA A 202 20.73 9.66 18.06
C ALA A 202 21.13 9.41 16.60
N ILE A 203 22.42 9.57 16.28
CA ILE A 203 22.97 9.26 14.95
C ILE A 203 22.80 7.77 14.65
N ALA A 204 23.07 6.88 15.61
CA ALA A 204 22.85 5.44 15.43
C ALA A 204 21.39 5.10 15.15
N ILE A 205 20.44 5.73 15.85
CA ILE A 205 18.99 5.53 15.60
C ILE A 205 18.60 6.02 14.20
N LEU A 206 19.11 7.17 13.77
CA LEU A 206 18.81 7.70 12.43
C LEU A 206 19.40 6.80 11.33
N LEU A 207 20.65 6.37 11.49
CA LEU A 207 21.36 5.59 10.47
C LEU A 207 20.94 4.11 10.42
N ALA A 208 20.69 3.48 11.57
CA ALA A 208 20.34 2.05 11.63
C ALA A 208 18.87 1.82 11.96
N GLY A 209 18.28 2.62 12.85
CA GLY A 209 16.89 2.46 13.29
C GLY A 209 15.88 2.79 12.19
N VAL A 210 16.05 3.90 11.46
CA VAL A 210 15.12 4.28 10.37
C VAL A 210 15.10 3.22 9.26
N PRO A 211 16.24 2.76 8.69
CA PRO A 211 16.20 1.72 7.67
C PRO A 211 15.64 0.39 8.18
N TRP A 212 15.89 0.04 9.44
CA TRP A 212 15.34 -1.16 10.06
C TRP A 212 13.81 -1.09 10.18
N ILE A 213 13.27 0.01 10.70
CA ILE A 213 11.81 0.26 10.77
C ILE A 213 11.20 0.20 9.38
N LEU A 214 11.79 0.90 8.40
CA LEU A 214 11.30 0.87 7.01
C LEU A 214 11.36 -0.53 6.40
N GLY A 215 12.42 -1.30 6.66
CA GLY A 215 12.57 -2.67 6.20
C GLY A 215 11.49 -3.59 6.75
N ILE A 216 11.17 -3.48 8.05
CA ILE A 216 10.08 -4.23 8.68
C ILE A 216 8.72 -3.84 8.08
N TRP A 217 8.49 -2.54 7.91
CA TRP A 217 7.27 -2.03 7.31
C TRP A 217 7.09 -2.56 5.88
N LEU A 218 8.12 -2.45 5.04
CA LEU A 218 8.10 -2.90 3.66
C LEU A 218 7.88 -4.42 3.57
N ARG A 219 8.55 -5.19 4.44
CA ARG A 219 8.38 -6.64 4.52
C ARG A 219 6.96 -7.02 4.94
N SER A 220 6.36 -6.28 5.87
CA SER A 220 4.96 -6.51 6.28
C SER A 220 3.99 -6.32 5.10
N LEU A 221 4.21 -5.29 4.26
CA LEU A 221 3.42 -5.05 3.06
C LEU A 221 3.58 -6.19 2.05
N LEU A 222 4.83 -6.62 1.81
CA LEU A 222 5.12 -7.73 0.90
C LEU A 222 4.46 -9.03 1.35
N VAL A 223 4.55 -9.36 2.64
CA VAL A 223 3.90 -10.56 3.19
C VAL A 223 2.38 -10.48 3.00
N ARG A 224 1.75 -9.32 3.20
CA ARG A 224 0.32 -9.13 2.95
C ARG A 224 -0.05 -9.33 1.48
N VAL A 225 0.70 -8.72 0.57
CA VAL A 225 0.46 -8.83 -0.88
C VAL A 225 0.64 -10.29 -1.31
N ALA A 226 1.75 -10.93 -0.93
CA ALA A 226 2.04 -12.31 -1.28
C ALA A 226 0.98 -13.28 -0.72
N ALA A 227 0.59 -13.12 0.55
CA ALA A 227 -0.44 -13.96 1.15
C ALA A 227 -1.81 -13.77 0.49
N THR A 228 -2.14 -12.55 0.08
CA THR A 228 -3.39 -12.25 -0.64
C THR A 228 -3.39 -12.86 -2.05
N LEU A 229 -2.27 -12.74 -2.77
CA LEU A 229 -2.08 -13.35 -4.09
C LEU A 229 -2.06 -14.88 -4.06
N ALA A 230 -1.79 -15.50 -2.90
CA ALA A 230 -1.89 -16.95 -2.73
C ALA A 230 -3.36 -17.44 -2.71
N HIS A 231 -4.32 -16.57 -2.40
CA HIS A 231 -5.74 -16.92 -2.28
C HIS A 231 -6.67 -15.90 -2.97
N PRO A 232 -6.45 -15.55 -4.25
CA PRO A 232 -7.11 -14.43 -4.91
C PRO A 232 -8.63 -14.64 -5.01
N TRP A 233 -9.05 -15.88 -5.24
CA TRP A 233 -10.47 -16.22 -5.37
C TRP A 233 -11.24 -16.12 -4.05
N TYR A 234 -10.64 -16.56 -2.95
CA TYR A 234 -11.22 -16.35 -1.62
C TYR A 234 -11.27 -14.86 -1.28
N GLY A 235 -10.23 -14.11 -1.69
CA GLY A 235 -10.16 -12.67 -1.57
C GLY A 235 -11.30 -11.94 -2.25
N LEU A 236 -11.56 -12.26 -3.53
CA LEU A 236 -12.66 -11.68 -4.31
C LEU A 236 -14.02 -11.91 -3.65
N ARG A 237 -14.22 -13.09 -3.05
CA ARG A 237 -15.45 -13.43 -2.34
C ARG A 237 -15.60 -12.66 -1.03
N SER A 238 -14.50 -12.42 -0.31
CA SER A 238 -14.50 -11.64 0.94
C SER A 238 -14.54 -10.12 0.72
N LEU A 239 -14.33 -9.66 -0.52
CA LEU A 239 -14.18 -8.23 -0.85
C LEU A 239 -15.35 -7.37 -0.33
N PRO A 240 -16.64 -7.72 -0.57
CA PRO A 240 -17.74 -6.91 -0.08
C PRO A 240 -17.84 -6.86 1.45
N ALA A 241 -17.63 -8.00 2.12
CA ALA A 241 -17.66 -8.09 3.58
C ALA A 241 -16.50 -7.30 4.21
N ASN A 242 -15.31 -7.33 3.60
CA ASN A 242 -14.16 -6.52 4.04
C ASN A 242 -14.44 -5.03 3.88
N TRP A 243 -15.03 -4.63 2.76
CA TRP A 243 -15.39 -3.25 2.51
C TRP A 243 -16.42 -2.76 3.54
N ARG A 244 -17.48 -3.55 3.79
CA ARG A 244 -18.45 -3.26 4.84
C ARG A 244 -17.79 -3.13 6.21
N ARG A 245 -16.91 -4.07 6.55
CA ARG A 245 -16.18 -4.06 7.83
C ARG A 245 -15.34 -2.80 7.99
N VAL A 246 -14.59 -2.39 6.98
CA VAL A 246 -13.75 -1.18 7.03
C VAL A 246 -14.57 0.10 7.19
N LEU A 247 -15.70 0.20 6.49
CA LEU A 247 -16.48 1.44 6.48
C LEU A 247 -17.45 1.58 7.65
N TRP A 248 -18.08 0.49 8.08
CA TRP A 248 -19.21 0.55 9.00
C TRP A 248 -18.88 -0.03 10.38
N VAL A 249 -17.88 -0.89 10.48
CA VAL A 249 -17.58 -1.63 11.72
C VAL A 249 -16.29 -1.12 12.36
N LEU A 250 -15.25 -0.85 11.57
CA LEU A 250 -13.96 -0.37 12.06
C LEU A 250 -13.94 1.15 12.20
N ASP A 251 -13.76 1.63 13.42
CA ASP A 251 -13.54 3.03 13.75
C ASP A 251 -12.07 3.32 14.10
N LEU A 252 -11.74 4.58 14.39
CA LEU A 252 -10.41 5.05 14.79
C LEU A 252 -9.93 4.46 16.11
N ARG A 253 -10.83 4.01 16.99
CA ARG A 253 -10.44 3.39 18.27
C ARG A 253 -9.86 2.00 18.08
N HIS A 254 -10.19 1.33 16.97
CA HIS A 254 -9.55 0.07 16.64
C HIS A 254 -8.14 0.33 16.08
N PRO A 255 -7.07 -0.01 16.82
CA PRO A 255 -5.71 0.29 16.41
C PRO A 255 -5.41 -0.30 15.04
N PRO A 256 -4.69 0.42 14.17
CA PRO A 256 -4.14 -0.18 12.96
C PRO A 256 -3.19 -1.32 13.32
N GLU A 257 -3.25 -2.41 12.57
CA GLU A 257 -2.32 -3.53 12.73
C GLU A 257 -1.32 -3.50 11.57
N LEU A 258 -0.06 -3.86 11.84
CA LEU A 258 0.99 -3.95 10.82
C LEU A 258 0.84 -5.19 9.93
N VAL A 259 0.26 -6.27 10.44
CA VAL A 259 -0.27 -7.41 9.68
C VAL A 259 -1.60 -7.81 10.33
N PRO A 260 -2.70 -8.01 9.58
CA PRO A 260 -3.98 -8.38 10.18
C PRO A 260 -3.84 -9.64 11.03
N ASP A 261 -4.43 -9.64 12.23
CA ASP A 261 -4.43 -10.77 13.17
C ASP A 261 -3.04 -11.18 13.69
N LEU A 262 -2.03 -10.32 13.54
CA LEU A 262 -0.67 -10.59 14.03
C LEU A 262 -0.60 -10.78 15.55
N GLN A 263 -1.48 -10.10 16.29
CA GLN A 263 -1.55 -10.17 17.75
C GLN A 263 -1.84 -11.58 18.29
N LEU A 264 -2.39 -12.47 17.46
CA LEU A 264 -2.61 -13.88 17.82
C LEU A 264 -1.31 -14.68 17.87
N TRP A 265 -0.27 -14.24 17.16
CA TRP A 265 0.98 -14.97 16.98
C TRP A 265 2.14 -14.32 17.72
N THR A 266 2.16 -12.99 17.81
CA THR A 266 3.22 -12.26 18.50
C THR A 266 2.68 -10.97 19.11
N LYS A 267 3.21 -10.61 20.29
CA LYS A 267 2.99 -9.29 20.89
C LYS A 267 3.87 -8.20 20.24
N ALA A 268 4.86 -8.63 19.46
CA ALA A 268 5.77 -7.76 18.75
C ALA A 268 5.02 -6.83 17.77
N PHE A 269 5.42 -5.58 17.69
CA PHE A 269 4.83 -4.55 16.83
C PHE A 269 3.36 -4.25 17.13
N SER A 270 2.88 -4.61 18.32
CA SER A 270 1.55 -4.19 18.78
C SER A 270 1.57 -2.71 19.18
N VAL A 271 0.44 -2.02 19.05
CA VAL A 271 0.31 -0.63 19.52
C VAL A 271 0.64 -0.52 21.01
N VAL A 272 0.29 -1.54 21.80
CA VAL A 272 0.59 -1.61 23.24
C VAL A 272 2.10 -1.63 23.48
N GLU A 273 2.86 -2.40 22.71
CA GLU A 273 4.31 -2.44 22.84
C GLU A 273 4.96 -1.12 22.44
N ILE A 274 4.53 -0.51 21.33
CA ILE A 274 5.05 0.79 20.90
C ILE A 274 4.67 1.89 21.90
N GLN A 275 3.49 1.80 22.51
CA GLN A 275 3.11 2.66 23.63
C GLN A 275 4.03 2.46 24.84
N ASN A 276 4.39 1.22 25.18
CA ASN A 276 5.35 0.96 26.26
C ASN A 276 6.73 1.54 25.95
N ILE A 277 7.18 1.50 24.69
CA ILE A 277 8.43 2.13 24.24
C ILE A 277 8.34 3.66 24.38
N LEU A 278 7.21 4.26 24.03
CA LEU A 278 6.94 5.70 24.17
C LEU A 278 6.83 6.16 25.64
N LEU A 279 6.37 5.29 26.54
CA LEU A 279 6.27 5.60 27.97
C LEU A 279 7.56 5.32 28.74
N ALA A 280 8.52 4.59 28.15
CA ALA A 280 9.78 4.30 28.78
C ALA A 280 10.59 5.59 29.05
N PRO A 281 11.36 5.65 30.16
CA PRO A 281 12.25 6.76 30.41
C PRO A 281 13.37 6.83 29.36
N GLY A 282 13.73 8.06 28.97
CA GLY A 282 14.77 8.36 27.98
C GLY A 282 14.22 8.96 26.67
N LEU A 283 14.81 10.07 26.22
CA LEU A 283 14.40 10.77 24.99
C LEU A 283 14.54 9.88 23.74
N LEU A 284 15.58 9.04 23.68
CA LEU A 284 15.89 8.19 22.55
C LEU A 284 14.86 7.07 22.33
N LYS A 285 14.39 6.43 23.40
CA LYS A 285 13.32 5.43 23.33
C LYS A 285 12.01 6.06 22.85
N LYS A 286 11.71 7.28 23.32
CA LYS A 286 10.55 8.05 22.88
C LYS A 286 10.64 8.41 21.40
N LEU A 287 11.79 8.90 20.94
CA LEU A 287 12.01 9.23 19.54
C LEU A 287 11.87 8.00 18.64
N PHE A 288 12.49 6.88 19.04
CA PHE A 288 12.36 5.62 18.33
C PHE A 288 10.92 5.11 18.30
N GLY A 289 10.21 5.14 19.43
CA GLY A 289 8.80 4.75 19.52
C GLY A 289 7.90 5.64 18.66
N LEU A 290 8.18 6.95 18.61
CA LEU A 290 7.43 7.90 17.78
C LEU A 290 7.65 7.64 16.30
N LEU A 291 8.91 7.41 15.91
CA LEU A 291 9.28 7.06 14.55
C LEU A 291 8.65 5.72 14.13
N ALA A 292 8.74 4.70 14.98
CA ALA A 292 8.10 3.40 14.74
C ALA A 292 6.58 3.54 14.61
N PHE A 293 5.94 4.35 15.48
CA PHE A 293 4.50 4.63 15.39
C PHE A 293 4.15 5.32 14.07
N ALA A 294 4.91 6.36 13.71
CA ALA A 294 4.72 7.11 12.48
C ALA A 294 4.92 6.21 11.25
N CYS A 295 5.94 5.38 11.20
CA CYS A 295 6.18 4.50 10.06
C CYS A 295 5.20 3.33 9.97
N PHE A 296 4.85 2.68 11.09
CA PHE A 296 4.03 1.47 11.07
C PHE A 296 2.53 1.76 11.01
N PHE A 297 2.05 2.76 11.75
CA PHE A 297 0.63 2.95 11.97
C PHE A 297 0.05 4.13 11.20
N LEU A 298 0.80 5.23 11.01
CA LEU A 298 0.29 6.38 10.28
C LEU A 298 -0.09 6.03 8.83
N PRO A 299 0.73 5.31 8.03
CA PRO A 299 0.32 4.86 6.71
C PRO A 299 -0.95 4.01 6.74
N ALA A 300 -1.07 3.10 7.72
CA ALA A 300 -2.25 2.24 7.85
C ALA A 300 -3.51 3.04 8.23
N MET A 301 -3.39 4.10 9.05
CA MET A 301 -4.48 5.01 9.41
C MET A 301 -4.91 5.88 8.23
N LEU A 302 -3.95 6.56 7.60
CA LEU A 302 -4.19 7.39 6.41
C LEU A 302 -4.83 6.56 5.31
N TYR A 303 -4.34 5.33 5.13
CA TYR A 303 -4.90 4.40 4.19
C TYR A 303 -6.33 3.95 4.54
N ARG A 304 -6.62 3.66 5.81
CA ARG A 304 -8.00 3.35 6.26
C ARG A 304 -8.95 4.50 5.94
N TRP A 305 -8.54 5.73 6.24
CA TRP A 305 -9.28 6.94 5.88
C TRP A 305 -9.44 7.09 4.38
N SER A 306 -8.43 6.69 3.62
CA SER A 306 -8.49 6.73 2.18
C SER A 306 -9.43 5.68 1.57
N ILE A 307 -9.57 4.49 2.16
CA ILE A 307 -10.65 3.57 1.75
C ILE A 307 -12.00 4.22 2.06
N LYS A 308 -12.13 4.84 3.23
CA LYS A 308 -13.36 5.52 3.64
C LYS A 308 -13.77 6.64 2.68
N SER A 309 -12.81 7.42 2.17
CA SER A 309 -13.09 8.46 1.17
C SER A 309 -13.57 7.90 -0.17
N THR A 310 -13.19 6.66 -0.52
CA THR A 310 -13.65 5.97 -1.74
C THR A 310 -15.05 5.33 -1.62
N LEU A 311 -15.83 5.68 -0.57
CA LEU A 311 -17.20 5.21 -0.36
C LEU A 311 -18.06 5.30 -1.64
N TRP A 312 -18.05 6.45 -2.31
CA TRP A 312 -18.88 6.74 -3.48
C TRP A 312 -18.61 5.79 -4.65
N LEU A 313 -17.35 5.43 -4.83
CA LEU A 313 -16.90 4.60 -5.93
C LEU A 313 -17.26 3.13 -5.72
N TYR A 314 -17.04 2.65 -4.50
CA TYR A 314 -17.19 1.24 -4.16
C TYR A 314 -18.56 0.90 -3.58
N TRP A 315 -19.48 1.87 -3.51
CA TRP A 315 -20.85 1.64 -3.09
C TRP A 315 -21.55 0.46 -3.80
N PRO A 316 -21.35 0.21 -5.12
CA PRO A 316 -21.92 -0.96 -5.79
C PRO A 316 -21.54 -2.31 -5.16
N LEU A 317 -20.41 -2.39 -4.44
CA LEU A 317 -19.98 -3.63 -3.78
C LEU A 317 -20.95 -4.09 -2.69
N LEU A 318 -21.73 -3.18 -2.07
CA LEU A 318 -22.77 -3.55 -1.10
C LEU A 318 -23.82 -4.51 -1.68
N TRP A 319 -24.04 -4.42 -2.99
CA TRP A 319 -24.97 -5.28 -3.71
C TRP A 319 -24.39 -6.68 -3.92
N LEU A 320 -23.07 -6.80 -4.07
CA LEU A 320 -22.40 -8.09 -4.23
C LEU A 320 -22.33 -8.90 -2.93
N GLU A 321 -22.19 -8.24 -1.77
CA GLU A 321 -22.16 -8.93 -0.46
C GLU A 321 -23.42 -9.76 -0.22
N SER A 322 -24.52 -9.22 -0.67
CA SER A 322 -25.84 -9.73 -0.38
C SER A 322 -26.43 -10.50 -1.57
N GLY A 323 -25.76 -10.44 -2.73
CA GLY A 323 -26.10 -11.07 -3.99
C GLY A 323 -25.86 -12.59 -4.10
N PRO A 324 -26.02 -13.13 -5.33
CA PRO A 324 -26.06 -14.57 -5.62
C PRO A 324 -24.74 -15.32 -5.36
N LEU A 325 -23.66 -14.62 -5.03
CA LEU A 325 -22.36 -15.22 -4.73
C LEU A 325 -22.26 -15.70 -3.26
N ASN A 326 -23.20 -15.32 -2.39
CA ASN A 326 -23.22 -15.78 -1.00
C ASN A 326 -23.66 -17.25 -0.92
N ARG A 327 -22.82 -18.14 -0.38
CA ARG A 327 -23.05 -19.59 -0.33
C ARG A 327 -24.19 -20.01 0.58
N ASP A 328 -24.49 -19.22 1.60
CA ASP A 328 -25.57 -19.55 2.53
C ASP A 328 -26.93 -19.30 1.86
N HIS A 329 -27.62 -20.38 1.53
CA HIS A 329 -28.90 -20.35 0.83
C HIS A 329 -29.94 -19.57 1.62
N ARG A 330 -29.87 -19.67 2.96
CA ARG A 330 -30.79 -18.99 3.87
C ARG A 330 -30.55 -17.48 3.85
N LEU A 331 -29.30 -17.02 3.96
CA LEU A 331 -28.97 -15.60 3.84
C LEU A 331 -29.31 -15.05 2.45
N ARG A 332 -29.18 -15.87 1.40
CA ARG A 332 -29.54 -15.48 0.03
C ARG A 332 -31.05 -15.33 -0.14
N GLU A 333 -31.86 -16.18 0.49
CA GLU A 333 -33.32 -16.08 0.50
C GLU A 333 -33.84 -14.96 1.41
N GLU A 334 -33.31 -14.85 2.63
CA GLU A 334 -33.57 -13.73 3.53
C GLU A 334 -33.19 -12.41 2.86
N TRP A 335 -32.11 -12.38 2.08
CA TRP A 335 -31.77 -11.23 1.26
C TRP A 335 -32.73 -10.98 0.11
N ARG A 336 -33.13 -12.02 -0.65
CA ARG A 336 -34.18 -11.87 -1.70
C ARG A 336 -35.48 -11.33 -1.13
N LEU A 337 -35.84 -11.70 0.10
CA LEU A 337 -37.00 -11.20 0.81
C LEU A 337 -36.79 -9.77 1.31
N ALA A 338 -35.61 -9.47 1.88
CA ALA A 338 -35.22 -8.13 2.31
C ALA A 338 -35.15 -7.14 1.13
N LEU A 339 -34.72 -7.60 -0.05
CA LEU A 339 -34.74 -6.86 -1.31
C LEU A 339 -36.16 -6.48 -1.75
N ARG A 340 -37.15 -7.32 -1.45
CA ARG A 340 -38.53 -7.09 -1.90
C ARG A 340 -39.32 -6.13 -1.00
N GLY A 341 -38.88 -5.87 0.25
CA GLY A 341 -39.64 -5.00 1.16
C GLY A 341 -38.90 -4.27 2.30
N GLY A 342 -37.62 -4.54 2.53
CA GLY A 342 -36.86 -4.02 3.67
C GLY A 342 -36.66 -2.50 3.65
N ARG A 343 -36.75 -1.85 4.82
CA ARG A 343 -36.45 -0.41 4.99
C ARG A 343 -35.01 -0.07 4.56
N TRP A 344 -34.05 -0.95 4.88
CA TRP A 344 -32.66 -0.82 4.48
C TRP A 344 -32.46 -0.84 2.97
N GLU A 345 -33.24 -1.66 2.27
CA GLU A 345 -33.17 -1.73 0.83
C GLU A 345 -33.74 -0.48 0.16
N ARG A 346 -34.82 0.08 0.70
CA ARG A 346 -35.33 1.38 0.27
C ARG A 346 -34.29 2.48 0.45
N LEU A 347 -33.59 2.49 1.59
CA LEU A 347 -32.52 3.45 1.85
C LEU A 347 -31.34 3.25 0.88
N ARG A 348 -30.92 2.01 0.62
CA ARG A 348 -29.85 1.71 -0.36
C ARG A 348 -30.22 2.18 -1.76
N ARG A 349 -31.44 1.89 -2.21
CA ARG A 349 -31.95 2.38 -3.50
C ARG A 349 -32.01 3.89 -3.56
N LEU A 350 -32.52 4.54 -2.51
CA LEU A 350 -32.55 6.00 -2.43
C LEU A 350 -31.13 6.59 -2.50
N LEU A 351 -30.17 6.04 -1.76
CA LEU A 351 -28.77 6.50 -1.78
C LEU A 351 -28.12 6.26 -3.15
N SER A 352 -28.40 5.13 -3.81
CA SER A 352 -27.94 4.89 -5.18
C SER A 352 -28.55 5.89 -6.17
N TRP A 353 -29.85 6.20 -6.05
CA TRP A 353 -30.48 7.25 -6.84
C TRP A 353 -29.87 8.62 -6.57
N LEU A 354 -29.66 9.00 -5.31
CA LEU A 354 -29.02 10.26 -4.95
C LEU A 354 -27.59 10.36 -5.49
N ALA A 355 -26.82 9.26 -5.46
CA ALA A 355 -25.48 9.22 -6.04
C ALA A 355 -25.51 9.36 -7.57
N CYS A 356 -26.38 8.61 -8.26
CA CYS A 356 -26.54 8.70 -9.71
C CYS A 356 -27.06 10.08 -10.14
N CYS A 357 -28.06 10.62 -9.46
CA CYS A 357 -28.58 11.97 -9.70
C CYS A 357 -27.53 13.03 -9.38
N GLY A 358 -26.76 12.88 -8.29
CA GLY A 358 -25.68 13.80 -7.95
C GLY A 358 -24.58 13.81 -9.01
N LEU A 359 -24.15 12.63 -9.46
CA LEU A 359 -23.19 12.50 -10.58
C LEU A 359 -23.76 13.08 -11.88
N GLY A 360 -25.02 12.79 -12.20
CA GLY A 360 -25.71 13.33 -13.38
C GLY A 360 -25.87 14.86 -13.32
N LEU A 361 -26.15 15.41 -12.14
CA LEU A 361 -26.33 16.85 -11.92
C LEU A 361 -24.98 17.59 -11.97
N VAL A 362 -23.90 16.99 -11.44
CA VAL A 362 -22.52 17.48 -11.64
C VAL A 362 -22.15 17.46 -13.13
N TRP A 363 -22.62 16.48 -13.88
CA TRP A 363 -22.38 16.38 -15.33
C TRP A 363 -23.23 17.36 -16.15
N TRP A 364 -24.46 17.65 -15.70
CA TRP A 364 -25.41 18.50 -16.40
C TRP A 364 -25.25 19.98 -16.08
N LEU A 365 -24.85 20.32 -14.86
CA LEU A 365 -24.51 21.70 -14.51
C LEU A 365 -23.20 22.08 -15.19
N PRO A 366 -23.17 23.13 -16.03
CA PRO A 366 -21.93 23.70 -16.55
C PRO A 366 -21.22 24.40 -15.39
N LEU A 367 -20.61 23.63 -14.49
CA LEU A 367 -19.73 24.17 -13.48
C LEU A 367 -18.56 24.80 -14.24
N PRO A 368 -18.35 26.13 -14.13
CA PRO A 368 -17.20 26.77 -14.75
C PRO A 368 -15.96 26.19 -14.09
N VAL A 369 -15.34 25.20 -14.74
CA VAL A 369 -14.05 24.68 -14.33
C VAL A 369 -13.09 25.85 -14.49
N PRO A 370 -12.45 26.34 -13.40
CA PRO A 370 -11.61 27.52 -13.51
C PRO A 370 -10.52 27.24 -14.55
N ALA A 371 -10.37 28.13 -15.54
CA ALA A 371 -9.36 28.06 -16.59
C ALA A 371 -7.94 27.62 -16.13
N PRO A 372 -7.43 27.97 -14.92
CA PRO A 372 -6.12 27.47 -14.45
C PRO A 372 -6.01 25.95 -14.27
N TRP A 373 -7.12 25.21 -14.22
CA TRP A 373 -7.15 23.75 -14.09
C TRP A 373 -6.93 23.04 -15.43
N LEU A 374 -7.14 23.74 -16.54
CA LEU A 374 -6.86 23.28 -17.91
C LEU A 374 -5.45 23.73 -18.32
N GLN A 375 -4.43 23.34 -17.55
CA GLN A 375 -3.05 23.51 -18.02
C GLN A 375 -2.89 22.83 -19.38
N ALA A 376 -2.17 23.50 -20.30
CA ALA A 376 -2.11 23.19 -21.73
C ALA A 376 -1.72 21.74 -22.09
N GLY A 377 -1.08 21.00 -21.17
CA GLY A 377 -0.75 19.58 -21.35
C GLY A 377 -1.92 18.59 -21.23
N TRP A 378 -3.08 18.99 -20.71
CA TRP A 378 -4.19 18.08 -20.38
C TRP A 378 -5.46 18.25 -21.24
N GLN A 379 -5.48 19.20 -22.18
CA GLN A 379 -6.65 19.41 -23.05
C GLN A 379 -6.93 18.21 -23.98
N GLY A 380 -5.92 17.40 -24.32
CA GLY A 380 -6.12 16.15 -25.07
C GLY A 380 -6.66 14.99 -24.22
N VAL A 381 -6.48 15.03 -22.90
CA VAL A 381 -6.87 13.95 -21.98
C VAL A 381 -8.29 14.15 -21.44
N SER A 382 -8.78 15.39 -21.35
CA SER A 382 -10.12 15.71 -20.83
C SER A 382 -11.27 15.17 -21.70
N TRP A 383 -11.12 15.17 -23.03
CA TRP A 383 -12.09 14.57 -23.96
C TRP A 383 -12.14 13.04 -23.81
N TRP A 384 -10.99 12.42 -23.54
CA TRP A 384 -10.85 10.97 -23.34
C TRP A 384 -11.50 10.52 -22.02
N HIS A 385 -11.37 11.31 -20.94
CA HIS A 385 -11.98 11.03 -19.64
C HIS A 385 -13.49 11.31 -19.60
N GLY A 386 -13.97 12.29 -20.36
CA GLY A 386 -15.41 12.54 -20.51
C GLY A 386 -16.16 11.35 -21.13
N TRP A 387 -15.56 10.71 -22.14
CA TRP A 387 -16.16 9.56 -22.83
C TRP A 387 -16.16 8.30 -21.96
N GLN A 388 -15.06 8.02 -21.24
CA GLN A 388 -14.96 6.87 -20.34
C GLN A 388 -15.90 7.00 -19.13
N GLY A 389 -16.02 8.20 -18.54
CA GLY A 389 -16.98 8.48 -17.48
C GLY A 389 -18.43 8.34 -17.96
N GLY A 390 -18.73 8.81 -19.18
CA GLY A 390 -20.04 8.67 -19.80
C GLY A 390 -20.44 7.21 -20.06
N VAL A 391 -19.55 6.39 -20.62
CA VAL A 391 -19.82 4.96 -20.86
C VAL A 391 -20.03 4.21 -19.54
N LEU A 392 -19.19 4.46 -18.52
CA LEU A 392 -19.35 3.82 -17.21
C LEU A 392 -20.65 4.27 -16.52
N ALA A 393 -21.01 5.55 -16.63
CA ALA A 393 -22.26 6.09 -16.10
C ALA A 393 -23.49 5.47 -16.79
N ILE A 394 -23.47 5.32 -18.12
CA ILE A 394 -24.55 4.68 -18.88
C ILE A 394 -24.69 3.20 -18.51
N LEU A 395 -23.58 2.47 -18.35
CA LEU A 395 -23.60 1.06 -17.93
C LEU A 395 -24.11 0.90 -16.50
N LEU A 396 -23.71 1.79 -15.58
CA LEU A 396 -24.22 1.82 -14.21
C LEU A 396 -25.71 2.18 -14.17
N LEU A 397 -26.16 3.11 -15.02
CA LEU A 397 -27.57 3.48 -15.17
C LEU A 397 -28.40 2.31 -15.72
N GLY A 398 -27.88 1.60 -16.73
CA GLY A 398 -28.52 0.42 -17.31
C GLY A 398 -28.65 -0.73 -16.31
N GLU A 399 -27.60 -1.01 -15.53
CA GLU A 399 -27.65 -2.00 -14.44
C GLU A 399 -28.65 -1.61 -13.36
N THR A 400 -28.71 -0.33 -12.97
CA THR A 400 -29.66 0.14 -11.94
C THR A 400 -31.11 0.07 -12.42
N ILE A 401 -31.39 0.45 -13.67
CA ILE A 401 -32.73 0.32 -14.27
C ILE A 401 -33.16 -1.16 -14.32
N ALA A 402 -32.26 -2.05 -14.76
CA ALA A 402 -32.55 -3.47 -14.86
C ALA A 402 -32.73 -4.15 -13.49
N LEU A 403 -31.99 -3.73 -12.45
CA LEU A 403 -32.16 -4.22 -11.07
C LEU A 403 -33.48 -3.75 -10.44
N VAL A 404 -33.99 -2.59 -10.85
CA VAL A 404 -35.22 -1.99 -10.30
C VAL A 404 -36.49 -2.53 -10.97
N SER A 405 -36.44 -2.93 -12.25
CA SER A 405 -37.63 -3.28 -13.03
C SER A 405 -38.38 -4.55 -12.58
N ARG A 406 -37.90 -5.31 -11.59
CA ARG A 406 -38.50 -6.57 -11.06
C ARG A 406 -38.72 -7.71 -12.07
N HIS A 407 -38.50 -7.48 -13.36
CA HIS A 407 -38.72 -8.47 -14.40
C HIS A 407 -37.52 -9.42 -14.47
N THR A 408 -37.76 -10.71 -14.19
CA THR A 408 -36.75 -11.78 -14.26
C THR A 408 -36.15 -11.98 -15.66
N GLU A 409 -36.82 -11.45 -16.68
CA GLU A 409 -36.41 -11.49 -18.08
C GLU A 409 -35.15 -10.66 -18.37
N TRP A 410 -34.79 -9.71 -17.50
CA TRP A 410 -33.56 -8.90 -17.65
C TRP A 410 -32.31 -9.57 -17.10
N LEU A 411 -32.39 -10.74 -16.47
CA LEU A 411 -31.23 -11.43 -15.89
C LEU A 411 -30.11 -11.72 -16.92
N PRO A 412 -30.41 -12.17 -18.16
CA PRO A 412 -29.39 -12.35 -19.21
C PRO A 412 -28.79 -11.01 -19.65
N LEU A 413 -29.61 -9.95 -19.74
CA LEU A 413 -29.12 -8.61 -20.09
C LEU A 413 -28.23 -8.03 -18.98
N LEU A 414 -28.57 -8.23 -17.71
CA LEU A 414 -27.74 -7.88 -16.55
C LEU A 414 -26.42 -8.63 -16.54
N GLN A 415 -26.43 -9.94 -16.84
CA GLN A 415 -25.19 -10.70 -17.00
C GLN A 415 -24.34 -10.16 -18.15
N GLY A 416 -24.97 -9.79 -19.26
CA GLY A 416 -24.33 -9.14 -20.41
C GLY A 416 -23.74 -7.76 -20.07
N LEU A 417 -24.47 -6.92 -19.34
CA LEU A 417 -24.01 -5.59 -18.91
C LEU A 417 -22.89 -5.67 -17.88
N VAL A 418 -22.95 -6.62 -16.94
CA VAL A 418 -21.85 -6.89 -16.00
C VAL A 418 -20.60 -7.37 -16.75
N TRP A 419 -20.76 -8.26 -17.74
CA TRP A 419 -19.67 -8.71 -18.61
C TRP A 419 -19.10 -7.56 -19.44
N LEU A 420 -19.96 -6.72 -20.03
CA LEU A 420 -19.56 -5.56 -20.82
C LEU A 420 -18.85 -4.53 -19.95
N ARG A 421 -19.33 -4.27 -18.73
CA ARG A 421 -18.69 -3.37 -17.75
C ARG A 421 -17.32 -3.89 -17.35
N ASN A 422 -17.21 -5.17 -17.02
CA ASN A 422 -15.93 -5.77 -16.67
C ASN A 422 -14.98 -5.79 -17.89
N GLY A 423 -15.52 -6.03 -19.09
CA GLY A 423 -14.78 -5.92 -20.35
C GLY A 423 -14.30 -4.49 -20.63
N CYS A 424 -15.16 -3.49 -20.43
CA CYS A 424 -14.82 -2.06 -20.53
C CYS A 424 -13.80 -1.66 -19.47
N ALA A 425 -13.90 -2.16 -18.24
CA ALA A 425 -12.91 -1.89 -17.19
C ALA A 425 -11.54 -2.50 -17.52
N VAL A 426 -11.51 -3.74 -18.04
CA VAL A 426 -10.29 -4.38 -18.53
C VAL A 426 -9.73 -3.66 -19.77
N TRP A 427 -10.59 -3.21 -20.68
CA TRP A 427 -10.22 -2.48 -21.88
C TRP A 427 -9.73 -1.06 -21.56
N ILE A 428 -10.35 -0.38 -20.61
CA ILE A 428 -9.88 0.90 -20.06
C ILE A 428 -8.52 0.69 -19.38
N CYS A 429 -8.36 -0.35 -18.56
CA CYS A 429 -7.08 -0.69 -17.95
C CYS A 429 -6.00 -0.94 -19.02
N TRP A 430 -6.31 -1.69 -20.08
CA TRP A 430 -5.40 -1.99 -21.18
C TRP A 430 -5.05 -0.75 -22.02
N LEU A 431 -6.04 0.10 -22.30
CA LEU A 431 -5.84 1.37 -23.02
C LEU A 431 -5.12 2.41 -22.18
N SER A 432 -5.32 2.44 -20.85
CA SER A 432 -4.53 3.28 -19.94
C SER A 432 -3.07 2.83 -19.91
N VAL A 433 -2.81 1.52 -19.89
CA VAL A 433 -1.44 0.97 -20.04
C VAL A 433 -0.84 1.35 -21.39
N ARG A 434 -1.61 1.25 -22.48
CA ARG A 434 -1.16 1.62 -23.83
C ARG A 434 -0.97 3.14 -24.00
N ALA A 435 -1.82 3.96 -23.40
CA ALA A 435 -1.69 5.42 -23.40
C ALA A 435 -0.48 5.85 -22.58
N VAL A 436 -0.21 5.23 -21.43
CA VAL A 436 1.04 5.42 -20.67
C VAL A 436 2.25 4.98 -21.50
N ALA A 437 2.15 3.88 -22.26
CA ALA A 437 3.22 3.41 -23.14
C ALA A 437 3.41 4.27 -24.42
N LEU A 438 2.38 5.00 -24.87
CA LEU A 438 2.45 5.91 -26.03
C LEU A 438 2.85 7.34 -25.64
N LEU A 439 2.48 7.76 -24.42
CA LEU A 439 2.97 8.96 -23.75
C LEU A 439 4.38 8.77 -23.16
N TRP A 440 4.97 7.59 -23.39
CA TRP A 440 6.38 7.29 -23.20
C TRP A 440 7.10 7.49 -24.54
N PRO A 441 7.33 8.74 -25.01
CA PRO A 441 8.22 8.91 -26.13
C PRO A 441 9.56 8.31 -25.69
N LEU A 442 10.04 7.34 -26.47
CA LEU A 442 11.47 7.14 -26.63
C LEU A 442 12.02 8.51 -27.01
N SER A 443 12.48 9.28 -26.03
CA SER A 443 13.32 10.44 -26.30
C SER A 443 14.45 9.91 -27.19
N PRO A 444 14.66 10.45 -28.40
CA PRO A 444 15.83 10.07 -29.17
C PRO A 444 17.06 10.31 -28.28
N LEU A 445 17.84 9.24 -28.12
CA LEU A 445 19.12 9.19 -27.41
C LEU A 445 20.08 10.29 -27.89
#